data_AF-A0A183AZJ9-F1
#
_entry.id   AF-A0A183AZJ9-F1
#
_cell.length_a   1.000
_cell.length_b   1.000
_cell.length_c   1.000
_cell.angle_alpha   90.00
_cell.angle_beta   90.00
_cell.angle_gamma   90.00
#
_symmetry.space_group_name_H-M   'P 1'
#
loop_
_entity.id
_entity.type
_entity.pdbx_description
1 polymer ?
#
loop_
_entity_poly.entity_id
_entity_poly.type
_entity_poly.pdbx_seq_one_letter_code
_entity_poly.pdbx_strand_id
1 'polypeptide(L)'
;MSDHIKAFAGGFHGLSTVLFMEESMCSTVDYMQLIFALLGYLRPKLIEKLELVGLGPDFALAWIVTWFAHVLPEMADVRRLFDLFLATDPLMLIYVSVAVIIRSDEEVHSTSDDFGMLHHILLRLPKKHPVEELVKFAVKLYIAVPPEKLTELGNQRQALLSSNMSSRQMKPVRSRNRTPSVYLSAFLLALAAFVDLDADRQMDAILLDASGYKLYASLAPPRQSIFSFNQPKNPSLPEPTLLLDPAFSKPIRVVSPADFNGDSIADLLLLTGSITGPFDAYIAYGASGDKRGTFLQPKLLTTFSAQPLVCDINSDLIADIYGEVPNNSRVLYYGG
;
A
#
# COMPACT_ATOMS: atom_id res chain seq x y z
N MET A 1 39.80 -5.39 -35.97
CA MET A 1 40.02 -5.56 -34.52
C MET A 1 39.49 -4.31 -33.85
N SER A 2 38.17 -4.15 -33.92
CA SER A 2 37.42 -3.02 -33.40
C SER A 2 36.02 -3.55 -33.20
N ASP A 3 35.70 -3.93 -31.98
CA ASP A 3 34.36 -4.02 -31.43
C ASP A 3 34.49 -4.44 -29.96
N HIS A 4 33.61 -3.92 -29.12
CA HIS A 4 33.48 -4.17 -27.67
C HIS A 4 34.23 -3.23 -26.71
N ILE A 5 33.93 -1.92 -26.77
CA ILE A 5 33.83 -1.09 -25.54
C ILE A 5 32.63 -0.14 -25.68
N LYS A 6 31.41 -0.68 -25.58
CA LYS A 6 30.17 0.06 -25.28
C LYS A 6 29.12 -0.89 -24.71
N ALA A 7 29.22 -1.24 -23.42
CA ALA A 7 28.13 -1.82 -22.65
C ALA A 7 28.50 -1.92 -21.16
N PHE A 8 28.53 -0.79 -20.43
CA PHE A 8 28.38 -0.81 -18.96
C PHE A 8 28.09 0.60 -18.42
N ALA A 9 27.02 1.21 -18.91
CA ALA A 9 26.51 2.48 -18.37
C ALA A 9 25.00 2.55 -18.62
N GLY A 10 24.24 1.85 -17.77
CA GLY A 10 22.79 1.88 -17.84
C GLY A 10 22.17 0.93 -16.82
N GLY A 11 21.64 1.51 -15.74
CA GLY A 11 20.71 0.82 -14.86
C GLY A 11 21.25 0.45 -13.50
N PHE A 12 21.59 1.44 -12.66
CA PHE A 12 21.58 1.31 -11.20
C PHE A 12 21.53 2.71 -10.59
N HIS A 13 20.39 3.39 -10.75
CA HIS A 13 20.02 4.55 -9.93
C HIS A 13 18.55 4.33 -9.53
N GLY A 14 18.30 4.05 -8.24
CA GLY A 14 16.96 4.20 -7.66
C GLY A 14 16.35 3.02 -6.90
N LEU A 15 17.02 1.87 -6.73
CA LEU A 15 16.36 0.68 -6.14
C LEU A 15 16.19 0.69 -4.61
N SER A 16 16.84 1.59 -3.87
CA SER A 16 16.78 1.56 -2.40
C SER A 16 15.62 2.35 -1.78
N THR A 17 15.00 3.27 -2.52
CA THR A 17 13.94 4.15 -1.98
C THR A 17 12.58 3.87 -2.61
N VAL A 18 12.55 3.37 -3.85
CA VAL A 18 11.31 3.13 -4.60
C VAL A 18 10.56 1.89 -4.11
N LEU A 19 11.26 0.87 -3.58
CA LEU A 19 10.63 -0.39 -3.15
C LEU A 19 9.80 -0.27 -1.85
N PHE A 20 10.07 0.73 -1.01
CA PHE A 20 9.48 0.84 0.35
C PHE A 20 8.59 2.09 0.54
N MET A 21 8.45 2.93 -0.49
CA MET A 21 7.66 4.17 -0.48
C MET A 21 6.74 4.28 -1.71
N GLU A 22 6.31 3.15 -2.27
CA GLU A 22 5.26 3.11 -3.31
C GLU A 22 3.89 3.47 -2.71
N GLU A 23 2.99 4.03 -3.54
CA GLU A 23 1.64 4.51 -3.15
C GLU A 23 0.76 3.43 -2.48
N SER A 24 1.09 2.14 -2.60
CA SER A 24 0.43 1.05 -1.88
C SER A 24 1.43 0.09 -1.24
N MET A 25 1.11 -0.43 -0.04
CA MET A 25 1.94 -1.42 0.68
C MET A 25 1.98 -2.82 0.02
N CYS A 26 1.36 -3.00 -1.17
CA CYS A 26 1.34 -4.28 -1.87
C CYS A 26 2.74 -4.77 -2.26
N SER A 27 3.63 -3.88 -2.69
CA SER A 27 5.03 -4.22 -2.98
C SER A 27 5.77 -4.64 -1.72
N THR A 28 5.52 -3.99 -0.58
CA THR A 28 6.05 -4.42 0.73
C THR A 28 5.51 -5.79 1.12
N VAL A 29 4.23 -6.08 0.90
CA VAL A 29 3.63 -7.40 1.19
C VAL A 29 4.21 -8.49 0.28
N ASP A 30 4.36 -8.24 -1.02
CA ASP A 30 4.99 -9.18 -1.95
C ASP A 30 6.46 -9.41 -1.63
N TYR A 31 7.17 -8.35 -1.25
CA TYR A 31 8.53 -8.45 -0.74
C TYR A 31 8.60 -9.30 0.54
N MET A 32 7.66 -9.10 1.46
CA MET A 32 7.52 -9.91 2.68
C MET A 32 7.16 -11.38 2.39
N GLN A 33 6.47 -11.70 1.28
CA GLN A 33 6.21 -13.09 0.88
C GLN A 33 7.51 -13.85 0.56
N LEU A 34 8.61 -13.17 0.24
CA LEU A 34 9.93 -13.79 0.08
C LEU A 34 10.43 -14.43 1.39
N ILE A 35 10.03 -13.90 2.55
CA ILE A 35 10.29 -14.53 3.86
C ILE A 35 9.69 -15.93 3.88
N PHE A 36 8.43 -16.06 3.47
CA PHE A 36 7.73 -17.34 3.48
C PHE A 36 8.17 -18.26 2.35
N ALA A 37 8.57 -17.71 1.19
CA ALA A 37 9.16 -18.51 0.11
C ALA A 37 10.47 -19.18 0.54
N LEU A 38 11.35 -18.40 1.19
CA LEU A 38 12.62 -18.92 1.70
C LEU A 38 12.42 -19.87 2.88
N LEU A 39 11.51 -19.56 3.81
CA LEU A 39 11.15 -20.47 4.90
C LEU A 39 10.54 -21.77 4.38
N GLY A 40 9.65 -21.72 3.39
CA GLY A 40 9.05 -22.91 2.79
C GLY A 40 10.11 -23.83 2.17
N TYR A 41 11.17 -23.25 1.60
CA TYR A 41 12.29 -24.01 1.06
C TYR A 41 13.21 -24.61 2.15
N LEU A 42 13.50 -23.86 3.22
CA LEU A 42 14.47 -24.26 4.26
C LEU A 42 13.85 -25.03 5.44
N ARG A 43 12.61 -24.72 5.80
CA ARG A 43 11.84 -25.22 6.94
C ARG A 43 10.35 -25.38 6.59
N PRO A 44 9.99 -26.37 5.74
CA PRO A 44 8.59 -26.56 5.30
C PRO A 44 7.60 -26.70 6.46
N LYS A 45 7.97 -27.43 7.51
CA LYS A 45 7.10 -27.67 8.69
C LYS A 45 6.74 -26.39 9.44
N LEU A 46 7.68 -25.44 9.52
CA LEU A 46 7.42 -24.15 10.18
C LEU A 46 6.41 -23.34 9.37
N ILE A 47 6.52 -23.33 8.03
CA ILE A 47 5.58 -22.60 7.19
C ILE A 47 4.20 -23.21 7.21
N GLU A 48 4.10 -24.55 7.19
CA GLU A 48 2.84 -25.26 7.32
C GLU A 48 2.13 -24.88 8.62
N LYS A 49 2.86 -24.86 9.75
CA LYS A 49 2.32 -24.42 11.04
C LYS A 49 1.78 -22.99 11.01
N LEU A 50 2.54 -22.04 10.46
CA LEU A 50 2.11 -20.63 10.39
C LEU A 50 0.90 -20.44 9.48
N GLU A 51 0.86 -21.14 8.35
CA GLU A 51 -0.25 -21.06 7.39
C GLU A 51 -1.53 -21.73 7.89
N LEU A 52 -1.42 -22.84 8.64
CA LEU A 52 -2.57 -23.54 9.24
C LEU A 52 -3.37 -22.63 10.19
N VAL A 53 -2.72 -21.74 10.92
CA VAL A 53 -3.37 -20.76 11.79
C VAL A 53 -3.77 -19.46 11.05
N GLY A 54 -3.53 -19.38 9.75
CA GLY A 54 -3.87 -18.23 8.90
C GLY A 54 -2.92 -17.04 9.02
N LEU A 55 -1.68 -17.26 9.45
CA LEU A 55 -0.71 -16.19 9.70
C LEU A 55 0.11 -15.89 8.44
N GLY A 56 -0.01 -14.65 7.94
CA GLY A 56 0.79 -14.12 6.83
C GLY A 56 2.10 -13.48 7.31
N PRO A 57 2.97 -13.02 6.39
CA PRO A 57 4.23 -12.40 6.77
C PRO A 57 4.08 -10.98 7.35
N ASP A 58 2.85 -10.49 7.57
CA ASP A 58 2.55 -9.13 8.02
C ASP A 58 3.17 -8.79 9.39
N PHE A 59 3.45 -9.80 10.23
CA PHE A 59 4.20 -9.59 11.49
C PHE A 59 5.59 -8.99 11.27
N ALA A 60 6.18 -9.20 10.09
CA ALA A 60 7.50 -8.69 9.74
C ALA A 60 7.46 -7.26 9.19
N LEU A 61 6.28 -6.64 9.03
CA LEU A 61 6.13 -5.32 8.41
C LEU A 61 7.00 -4.26 9.10
N ALA A 62 6.96 -4.21 10.44
CA ALA A 62 7.78 -3.29 11.22
C ALA A 62 9.28 -3.54 11.03
N TRP A 63 9.69 -4.78 10.77
CA TRP A 63 11.10 -5.14 10.56
C TRP A 63 11.57 -4.61 9.22
N ILE A 64 10.74 -4.81 8.19
CA ILE A 64 11.04 -4.45 6.81
C ILE A 64 11.04 -2.94 6.61
N VAL A 65 10.00 -2.23 7.05
CA VAL A 65 9.87 -0.78 6.79
C VAL A 65 10.94 0.03 7.55
N THR A 66 11.36 -0.47 8.71
CA THR A 66 12.26 0.26 9.61
C THR A 66 13.68 -0.29 9.65
N TRP A 67 13.97 -1.32 8.86
CA TRP A 67 15.24 -2.07 8.89
C TRP A 67 15.62 -2.48 10.33
N PHE A 68 14.64 -3.01 11.07
CA PHE A 68 14.73 -3.39 12.49
C PHE A 68 15.01 -2.24 13.49
N ALA A 69 15.12 -0.99 13.05
CA ALA A 69 15.50 0.13 13.93
C ALA A 69 14.50 0.38 15.06
N HIS A 70 13.21 0.17 14.81
CA HIS A 70 12.17 0.31 15.85
C HIS A 70 12.00 -0.95 16.72
N VAL A 71 12.69 -2.04 16.39
CA VAL A 71 12.53 -3.35 17.04
C VAL A 71 13.68 -3.65 17.98
N LEU A 72 14.92 -3.33 17.59
CA LEU A 72 16.10 -3.60 18.40
C LEU A 72 16.30 -2.50 19.45
N PRO A 73 16.61 -2.85 20.71
CA PRO A 73 16.77 -1.86 21.78
C PRO A 73 18.09 -1.10 21.69
N GLU A 74 19.15 -1.75 21.21
CA GLU A 74 20.51 -1.20 21.21
C GLU A 74 20.84 -0.53 19.88
N MET A 75 21.20 0.76 19.93
CA MET A 75 21.58 1.50 18.72
C MET A 75 22.83 0.96 18.02
N ALA A 76 23.72 0.28 18.76
CA ALA A 76 24.90 -0.37 18.17
C ALA A 76 24.49 -1.51 17.23
N ASP A 77 23.50 -2.30 17.63
CA ASP A 77 22.95 -3.40 16.85
C ASP A 77 22.21 -2.90 15.60
N VAL A 78 21.46 -1.81 15.72
CA VAL A 78 20.81 -1.15 14.58
C VAL A 78 21.85 -0.71 13.55
N ARG A 79 22.89 0.04 13.97
CA ARG A 79 23.98 0.47 13.06
C ARG A 79 24.64 -0.71 12.37
N ARG A 80 24.90 -1.79 13.11
CA ARG A 80 25.52 -3.00 12.58
C ARG A 80 24.71 -3.67 11.47
N LEU A 81 23.39 -3.65 11.56
CA LEU A 81 22.49 -4.13 10.50
C LEU A 81 22.45 -3.17 9.30
N PHE A 82 22.46 -1.86 9.54
CA PHE A 82 22.52 -0.86 8.46
C PHE A 82 23.82 -0.99 7.66
N ASP A 83 24.97 -1.20 8.32
CA ASP A 83 26.24 -1.46 7.65
C ASP A 83 26.15 -2.67 6.70
N LEU A 84 25.44 -3.74 7.12
CA LEU A 84 25.19 -4.91 6.28
C LEU A 84 24.29 -4.56 5.09
N PHE A 85 23.13 -3.93 5.34
CA PHE A 85 22.15 -3.64 4.28
C PHE A 85 22.68 -2.66 3.23
N LEU A 86 23.49 -1.67 3.63
CA LEU A 86 24.11 -0.73 2.70
C LEU A 86 25.25 -1.36 1.89
N ALA A 87 25.90 -2.40 2.42
CA ALA A 87 27.00 -3.09 1.75
C ALA A 87 26.56 -4.27 0.86
N THR A 88 25.28 -4.62 0.85
CA THR A 88 24.77 -5.84 0.20
C THR A 88 23.52 -5.59 -0.64
N ASP A 89 23.01 -6.64 -1.30
CA ASP A 89 21.78 -6.58 -2.09
C ASP A 89 20.56 -6.27 -1.20
N PRO A 90 19.55 -5.51 -1.68
CA PRO A 90 18.34 -5.21 -0.92
C PRO A 90 17.62 -6.45 -0.36
N LEU A 91 17.74 -7.63 -0.97
CA LEU A 91 17.16 -8.87 -0.46
C LEU A 91 17.81 -9.34 0.86
N MET A 92 18.98 -8.82 1.25
CA MET A 92 19.65 -9.17 2.52
C MET A 92 18.73 -9.01 3.74
N LEU A 93 17.82 -8.04 3.69
CA LEU A 93 16.81 -7.81 4.73
C LEU A 93 15.84 -9.01 4.89
N ILE A 94 15.52 -9.71 3.81
CA ILE A 94 14.74 -10.97 3.84
C ILE A 94 15.55 -12.07 4.53
N TYR A 95 16.84 -12.21 4.20
CA TYR A 95 17.69 -13.23 4.81
C TYR A 95 17.87 -13.01 6.31
N VAL A 96 18.02 -11.76 6.77
CA VAL A 96 18.04 -11.43 8.21
C VAL A 96 16.71 -11.77 8.87
N SER A 97 15.59 -11.45 8.23
CA SER A 97 14.25 -11.78 8.75
C SER A 97 14.04 -13.30 8.89
N VAL A 98 14.46 -14.09 7.90
CA VAL A 98 14.42 -15.56 7.96
C VAL A 98 15.40 -16.10 9.01
N ALA A 99 16.57 -15.49 9.16
CA ALA A 99 17.53 -15.86 10.19
C ALA A 99 16.95 -15.74 11.59
N VAL A 100 16.20 -14.66 11.88
CA VAL A 100 15.49 -14.48 13.15
C VAL A 100 14.52 -15.64 13.41
N ILE A 101 13.70 -15.99 12.42
CA ILE A 101 12.65 -17.00 12.56
C ILE A 101 13.27 -18.39 12.74
N ILE A 102 14.23 -18.78 11.89
CA ILE A 102 14.87 -20.11 11.96
C ILE A 102 15.68 -20.28 13.26
N ARG A 103 16.31 -19.23 13.78
CA ARG A 103 17.02 -19.32 15.06
C ARG A 103 16.07 -19.48 16.26
N SER A 104 14.80 -19.14 16.09
CA SER A 104 13.75 -19.32 17.08
C SER A 104 12.81 -20.48 16.75
N ASP A 105 13.24 -21.42 15.89
CA ASP A 105 12.43 -22.53 15.38
C ASP A 105 11.82 -23.38 16.51
N GLU A 106 12.59 -23.72 17.53
CA GLU A 106 12.11 -24.49 18.70
C GLU A 106 11.01 -23.74 19.47
N GLU A 107 11.18 -22.43 19.65
CA GLU A 107 10.21 -21.60 20.35
C GLU A 107 8.89 -21.50 19.57
N VAL A 108 8.98 -21.23 18.26
CA VAL A 108 7.82 -21.17 17.37
C VAL A 108 7.09 -22.52 17.34
N HIS A 109 7.83 -23.63 17.33
CA HIS A 109 7.24 -24.97 17.39
C HIS A 109 6.57 -25.28 18.74
N SER A 110 7.15 -24.84 19.86
CA SER A 110 6.60 -25.04 21.21
C SER A 110 5.38 -24.17 21.55
N THR A 111 5.15 -23.11 20.78
CA THR A 111 4.03 -22.19 20.94
C THR A 111 2.71 -22.87 20.55
N SER A 112 1.61 -22.54 21.25
CA SER A 112 0.27 -23.03 20.90
C SER A 112 -0.12 -22.68 19.46
N ASP A 113 -0.93 -23.54 18.84
CA ASP A 113 -1.47 -23.34 17.49
C ASP A 113 -2.63 -22.33 17.48
N ASP A 114 -2.41 -21.18 18.12
CA ASP A 114 -3.31 -20.05 18.20
C ASP A 114 -2.69 -18.86 17.46
N PHE A 115 -3.49 -18.21 16.60
CA PHE A 115 -3.04 -17.07 15.79
C PHE A 115 -2.45 -15.95 16.67
N GLY A 116 -3.15 -15.57 17.74
CA GLY A 116 -2.75 -14.46 18.61
C GLY A 116 -1.43 -14.74 19.31
N MET A 117 -1.25 -15.94 19.84
CA MET A 117 -0.03 -16.34 20.55
C MET A 117 1.18 -16.42 19.61
N LEU A 118 1.03 -17.04 18.43
CA LEU A 118 2.09 -17.11 17.43
C LEU A 118 2.47 -15.73 16.91
N HIS A 119 1.49 -14.89 16.57
CA HIS A 119 1.73 -13.51 16.12
C HIS A 119 2.48 -12.70 17.18
N HIS A 120 2.06 -12.80 18.44
CA HIS A 120 2.69 -12.09 19.55
C HIS A 120 4.15 -12.52 19.80
N ILE A 121 4.45 -13.82 19.68
CA ILE A 121 5.82 -14.33 19.84
C ILE A 121 6.71 -13.88 18.68
N LEU A 122 6.22 -13.99 17.44
CA LEU A 122 6.95 -13.59 16.24
C LEU A 122 7.47 -12.15 16.36
N LEU A 123 6.62 -11.19 16.76
CA LEU A 123 6.99 -9.77 16.93
C LEU A 123 8.17 -9.52 17.89
N ARG A 124 8.45 -10.44 18.82
CA ARG A 124 9.49 -10.28 19.85
C ARG A 124 10.79 -11.02 19.53
N LEU A 125 10.80 -11.88 18.50
CA LEU A 125 11.96 -12.72 18.18
C LEU A 125 13.27 -11.96 17.90
N PRO A 126 13.28 -10.80 17.21
CA PRO A 126 14.54 -10.11 16.92
C PRO A 126 15.34 -9.73 18.17
N LYS A 127 14.67 -9.51 19.31
CA LYS A 127 15.31 -9.15 20.59
C LYS A 127 15.98 -10.33 21.30
N LYS A 128 15.79 -11.56 20.82
CA LYS A 128 16.23 -12.78 21.51
C LYS A 128 17.61 -13.25 21.12
N HIS A 129 18.15 -12.75 20.01
CA HIS A 129 19.41 -13.21 19.45
C HIS A 129 20.40 -12.05 19.35
N PRO A 130 21.68 -12.27 19.69
CA PRO A 130 22.73 -11.30 19.38
C PRO A 130 22.76 -11.01 17.87
N VAL A 131 22.78 -9.73 17.50
CA VAL A 131 22.71 -9.32 16.09
C VAL A 131 23.85 -9.89 15.26
N GLU A 132 25.06 -10.00 15.79
CA GLU A 132 26.19 -10.55 15.05
C GLU A 132 25.97 -12.01 14.64
N GLU A 133 25.26 -12.79 15.45
CA GLU A 133 24.91 -14.18 15.11
C GLU A 133 23.82 -14.24 14.04
N LEU A 134 22.87 -13.30 14.04
CA LEU A 134 21.89 -13.14 12.97
C LEU A 134 22.57 -12.75 11.66
N VAL A 135 23.52 -11.81 11.68
CA VAL A 135 24.28 -11.39 10.49
C VAL A 135 25.06 -12.56 9.89
N LYS A 136 25.84 -13.28 10.70
CA LYS A 136 26.59 -14.46 10.23
C LYS A 136 25.67 -15.51 9.62
N PHE A 137 24.51 -15.74 10.21
CA PHE A 137 23.56 -16.72 9.70
C PHE A 137 22.88 -16.24 8.41
N ALA A 138 22.45 -14.98 8.35
CA ALA A 138 21.86 -14.38 7.15
C ALA A 138 22.82 -14.44 5.96
N VAL A 139 24.11 -14.13 6.16
CA VAL A 139 25.14 -14.26 5.11
C VAL A 139 25.30 -15.71 4.66
N LYS A 140 25.26 -16.69 5.57
CA LYS A 140 25.27 -18.11 5.19
C LYS A 140 24.06 -18.49 4.35
N LEU A 141 22.87 -18.01 4.71
CA LEU A 141 21.66 -18.23 3.92
C LEU A 141 21.76 -17.58 2.53
N TYR A 142 22.29 -16.35 2.46
CA TYR A 142 22.51 -15.63 1.21
C TYR A 142 23.47 -16.37 0.26
N ILE A 143 24.53 -16.97 0.79
CA ILE A 143 25.47 -17.77 -0.01
C ILE A 143 24.82 -19.10 -0.44
N ALA A 144 24.09 -19.76 0.46
CA ALA A 144 23.47 -21.06 0.19
C ALA A 144 22.28 -20.97 -0.78
N VAL A 145 21.52 -19.88 -0.70
CA VAL A 145 20.37 -19.57 -1.55
C VAL A 145 20.58 -18.16 -2.11
N PRO A 146 21.30 -18.01 -3.25
CA PRO A 146 21.55 -16.71 -3.86
C PRO A 146 20.27 -15.93 -4.22
N PRO A 147 20.35 -14.59 -4.37
CA PRO A 147 19.23 -13.73 -4.73
C PRO A 147 18.36 -14.23 -5.88
N GLU A 148 18.98 -14.72 -6.95
CA GLU A 148 18.28 -15.21 -8.14
C GLU A 148 17.40 -16.41 -7.79
N LYS A 149 17.91 -17.30 -6.93
CA LYS A 149 17.16 -18.46 -6.47
C LYS A 149 16.02 -18.07 -5.55
N LEU A 150 16.21 -17.08 -4.68
CA LEU A 150 15.15 -16.54 -3.83
C LEU A 150 14.02 -15.94 -4.68
N THR A 151 14.35 -15.21 -5.75
CA THR A 151 13.34 -14.69 -6.69
C THR A 151 12.56 -15.81 -7.37
N GLU A 152 13.22 -16.89 -7.81
CA GLU A 152 12.51 -18.07 -8.35
C GLU A 152 11.54 -18.69 -7.34
N LEU A 153 11.97 -18.85 -6.08
CA LEU A 153 11.12 -19.38 -5.01
C LEU A 153 9.93 -18.47 -4.71
N GLY A 154 10.14 -17.15 -4.73
CA GLY A 154 9.08 -16.15 -4.63
C GLY A 154 8.01 -16.35 -5.71
N ASN A 155 8.44 -16.44 -6.97
CA ASN A 155 7.55 -16.68 -8.11
C ASN A 155 6.75 -18.00 -7.98
N GLN A 156 7.39 -19.07 -7.51
CA GLN A 156 6.74 -20.36 -7.28
C GLN A 156 5.68 -20.28 -6.19
N ARG A 157 6.01 -19.69 -5.05
CA ARG A 157 5.09 -19.51 -3.92
C ARG A 157 3.86 -18.71 -4.35
N GLN A 158 4.09 -17.65 -5.08
CA GLN A 158 3.03 -16.79 -5.59
C GLN A 158 2.10 -17.53 -6.56
N ALA A 159 2.63 -18.37 -7.46
CA ALA A 159 1.81 -19.23 -8.32
C ALA A 159 0.90 -20.18 -7.50
N LEU A 160 1.41 -20.71 -6.38
CA LEU A 160 0.62 -21.55 -5.46
C LEU A 160 -0.51 -20.75 -4.81
N LEU A 161 -0.23 -19.56 -4.29
CA LEU A 161 -1.24 -18.68 -3.69
C LEU A 161 -2.36 -18.34 -4.69
N SER A 162 -2.03 -18.07 -5.95
CA SER A 162 -3.03 -17.83 -7.01
C SER A 162 -3.83 -19.07 -7.41
N SER A 163 -3.22 -20.24 -7.44
CA SER A 163 -3.94 -21.50 -7.71
C SER A 163 -4.97 -21.83 -6.62
N ASN A 164 -4.64 -21.56 -5.35
CA ASN A 164 -5.54 -21.77 -4.22
C ASN A 164 -6.71 -20.76 -4.17
N MET A 165 -6.53 -19.56 -4.75
CA MET A 165 -7.62 -18.60 -4.95
C MET A 165 -8.57 -19.01 -6.08
N SER A 166 -8.06 -19.71 -7.10
CA SER A 166 -8.82 -20.16 -8.27
C SER A 166 -9.74 -21.36 -8.00
N SER A 167 -9.47 -22.15 -6.95
CA SER A 167 -10.28 -23.32 -6.56
C SER A 167 -11.48 -22.97 -5.68
N ARG A 168 -11.69 -21.70 -5.31
CA ARG A 168 -12.76 -21.24 -4.40
C ARG A 168 -14.00 -20.62 -5.05
N GLN A 169 -14.12 -20.47 -6.37
CA GLN A 169 -15.37 -20.01 -6.99
C GLN A 169 -15.75 -20.67 -8.32
N MET A 170 -17.06 -20.90 -8.45
CA MET A 170 -17.80 -21.56 -9.54
C MET A 170 -18.22 -20.61 -10.67
N LYS A 171 -18.22 -21.19 -11.88
CA LYS A 171 -18.98 -20.91 -13.14
C LYS A 171 -18.58 -19.74 -14.06
N PRO A 172 -18.52 -19.98 -15.40
CA PRO A 172 -17.98 -19.03 -16.36
C PRO A 172 -19.06 -18.09 -16.93
N VAL A 173 -18.71 -16.82 -17.11
CA VAL A 173 -19.45 -15.89 -17.97
C VAL A 173 -18.63 -15.65 -19.24
N ARG A 174 -19.32 -15.78 -20.38
CA ARG A 174 -18.79 -15.82 -21.76
C ARG A 174 -18.01 -14.56 -22.15
N SER A 175 -16.86 -14.79 -22.79
CA SER A 175 -16.10 -13.79 -23.54
C SER A 175 -16.89 -13.24 -24.73
N ARG A 176 -16.74 -11.94 -25.03
CA ARG A 176 -16.95 -11.44 -26.39
C ARG A 176 -16.08 -10.24 -26.74
N ASN A 177 -15.19 -10.50 -27.70
CA ASN A 177 -14.62 -9.68 -28.78
C ASN A 177 -13.89 -8.37 -28.47
N ARG A 178 -12.59 -8.40 -28.79
CA ARG A 178 -11.68 -7.26 -28.97
C ARG A 178 -12.00 -6.48 -30.25
N THR A 179 -11.88 -5.14 -30.18
CA THR A 179 -11.46 -4.25 -31.29
C THR A 179 -10.52 -3.16 -30.73
N PRO A 180 -9.64 -2.55 -31.55
CA PRO A 180 -8.44 -1.89 -31.07
C PRO A 180 -8.59 -0.37 -30.86
N SER A 181 -7.71 0.17 -30.00
CA SER A 181 -7.20 1.55 -29.99
C SER A 181 -8.11 2.67 -29.45
N VAL A 182 -7.85 3.11 -28.20
CA VAL A 182 -8.06 4.50 -27.75
C VAL A 182 -6.94 4.88 -26.78
N TYR A 183 -5.82 5.42 -27.30
CA TYR A 183 -4.70 5.96 -26.51
C TYR A 183 -4.80 7.49 -26.29
N LEU A 184 -5.98 8.11 -26.46
CA LEU A 184 -6.08 9.57 -26.65
C LEU A 184 -7.01 10.36 -25.70
N SER A 185 -7.62 9.78 -24.66
CA SER A 185 -8.44 10.54 -23.69
C SER A 185 -7.70 10.97 -22.41
N ALA A 186 -6.52 10.42 -22.12
CA ALA A 186 -5.82 10.60 -20.85
C ALA A 186 -5.10 11.96 -20.67
N PHE A 187 -5.14 12.88 -21.64
CA PHE A 187 -4.37 14.13 -21.60
C PHE A 187 -5.08 15.33 -20.94
N LEU A 188 -6.30 15.16 -20.40
CA LEU A 188 -7.11 16.28 -19.88
C LEU A 188 -7.58 16.13 -18.42
N LEU A 189 -7.12 15.09 -17.70
CA LEU A 189 -7.51 14.83 -16.32
C LEU A 189 -6.29 14.91 -15.39
N ALA A 190 -6.39 15.67 -14.31
CA ALA A 190 -5.40 15.77 -13.25
C ALA A 190 -5.79 14.88 -12.07
N LEU A 191 -4.83 14.25 -11.39
CA LEU A 191 -5.09 13.48 -10.18
C LEU A 191 -5.48 14.41 -9.03
N ALA A 192 -6.60 14.10 -8.35
CA ALA A 192 -7.15 14.92 -7.27
C ALA A 192 -7.01 14.28 -5.89
N ALA A 193 -7.38 13.00 -5.75
CA ALA A 193 -7.31 12.27 -4.48
C ALA A 193 -7.32 10.75 -4.71
N PHE A 194 -6.94 10.01 -3.67
CA PHE A 194 -7.08 8.56 -3.60
C PHE A 194 -8.03 8.17 -2.47
N VAL A 195 -9.00 7.30 -2.73
CA VAL A 195 -9.94 6.79 -1.73
C VAL A 195 -10.62 5.53 -2.24
N ASP A 196 -10.98 4.63 -1.33
CA ASP A 196 -11.80 3.45 -1.62
C ASP A 196 -13.29 3.87 -1.73
N LEU A 197 -13.74 4.19 -2.95
CA LEU A 197 -15.06 4.79 -3.21
C LEU A 197 -16.19 3.77 -3.03
N ASP A 198 -15.96 2.52 -3.43
CA ASP A 198 -16.96 1.45 -3.38
C ASP A 198 -16.75 0.48 -2.20
N ALA A 199 -15.74 0.73 -1.37
CA ALA A 199 -15.33 -0.07 -0.22
C ALA A 199 -14.98 -1.53 -0.56
N ASP A 200 -14.41 -1.75 -1.74
CA ASP A 200 -13.89 -3.04 -2.16
C ASP A 200 -12.50 -3.35 -1.56
N ARG A 201 -11.98 -2.44 -0.71
CA ARG A 201 -10.64 -2.47 -0.09
C ARG A 201 -9.51 -2.21 -1.08
N GLN A 202 -9.82 -1.62 -2.23
CA GLN A 202 -8.85 -1.11 -3.18
C GLN A 202 -8.90 0.40 -3.22
N MET A 203 -7.77 0.97 -3.63
CA MET A 203 -7.62 2.41 -3.68
C MET A 203 -8.04 2.90 -5.05
N ASP A 204 -9.13 3.64 -5.13
CA ASP A 204 -9.60 4.27 -6.35
C ASP A 204 -8.97 5.66 -6.51
N ALA A 205 -8.92 6.14 -7.76
CA ALA A 205 -8.44 7.47 -8.06
C ALA A 205 -9.60 8.41 -8.38
N ILE A 206 -9.63 9.55 -7.70
CA ILE A 206 -10.45 10.69 -8.10
C ILE A 206 -9.60 11.59 -8.99
N LEU A 207 -10.14 11.91 -10.16
CA LEU A 207 -9.53 12.77 -11.16
C LEU A 207 -10.36 14.04 -11.32
N LEU A 208 -9.69 15.15 -11.57
CA LEU A 208 -10.26 16.45 -11.85
C LEU A 208 -10.06 16.80 -13.33
N ASP A 209 -11.07 17.32 -13.98
CA ASP A 209 -10.93 17.81 -15.35
C ASP A 209 -10.00 19.01 -15.46
N ALA A 210 -9.44 19.24 -16.65
CA ALA A 210 -8.58 20.38 -16.93
C ALA A 210 -9.26 21.74 -16.64
N SER A 211 -10.60 21.78 -16.67
CA SER A 211 -11.36 22.99 -16.34
C SER A 211 -11.49 23.22 -14.82
N GLY A 212 -11.32 22.17 -14.00
CA GLY A 212 -11.37 22.24 -12.55
C GLY A 212 -12.78 22.22 -11.97
N TYR A 213 -13.80 21.78 -12.71
CA TYR A 213 -15.20 21.84 -12.27
C TYR A 213 -15.84 20.46 -12.10
N LYS A 214 -15.29 19.41 -12.71
CA LYS A 214 -15.88 18.08 -12.72
C LYS A 214 -14.93 17.04 -12.16
N LEU A 215 -15.48 16.16 -11.33
CA LEU A 215 -14.76 15.03 -10.76
C LEU A 215 -15.13 13.76 -11.50
N TYR A 216 -14.11 12.94 -11.74
CA TYR A 216 -14.21 11.63 -12.33
C TYR A 216 -13.62 10.59 -11.38
N ALA A 217 -14.16 9.37 -11.39
CA ALA A 217 -13.63 8.24 -10.64
C ALA A 217 -13.02 7.24 -11.61
N SER A 218 -11.82 6.79 -11.31
CA SER A 218 -11.26 5.57 -11.89
C SER A 218 -11.22 4.52 -10.80
N LEU A 219 -12.22 3.64 -10.81
CA LEU A 219 -12.31 2.55 -9.86
C LEU A 219 -11.23 1.53 -10.16
N ALA A 220 -10.49 1.13 -9.14
CA ALA A 220 -9.52 0.05 -9.25
C ALA A 220 -10.26 -1.21 -9.72
N PRO A 221 -9.74 -1.92 -10.74
CA PRO A 221 -10.35 -3.15 -11.17
C PRO A 221 -10.36 -4.14 -9.98
N PRO A 222 -11.43 -4.94 -9.80
CA PRO A 222 -11.50 -5.95 -8.74
C PRO A 222 -10.26 -6.82 -8.79
N ARG A 223 -9.55 -6.93 -7.66
CA ARG A 223 -8.19 -7.49 -7.52
C ARG A 223 -7.96 -8.69 -8.44
N GLN A 224 -7.39 -8.45 -9.62
CA GLN A 224 -6.89 -9.52 -10.47
C GLN A 224 -5.48 -9.82 -9.99
N SER A 225 -5.30 -11.01 -9.43
CA SER A 225 -4.00 -11.56 -9.02
C SER A 225 -2.89 -11.13 -9.99
N ILE A 226 -1.85 -10.46 -9.48
CA ILE A 226 -0.67 -10.01 -10.25
C ILE A 226 0.11 -11.20 -10.87
N PHE A 227 -0.18 -12.44 -10.47
CA PHE A 227 0.29 -13.66 -11.15
C PHE A 227 -0.44 -13.98 -12.45
N SER A 228 -1.30 -13.09 -12.94
CA SER A 228 -1.66 -13.09 -14.36
C SER A 228 -0.47 -12.56 -15.15
N PHE A 229 0.50 -13.44 -15.46
CA PHE A 229 1.67 -13.15 -16.29
C PHE A 229 1.34 -12.75 -17.75
N ASN A 230 0.05 -12.65 -18.09
CA ASN A 230 -0.50 -11.98 -19.27
C ASN A 230 -1.05 -10.59 -18.94
N GLN A 231 -0.48 -9.87 -17.96
CA GLN A 231 -0.83 -8.49 -17.72
C GLN A 231 -0.45 -7.63 -18.94
N PRO A 232 -1.34 -6.72 -19.40
CA PRO A 232 -0.94 -5.71 -20.36
C PRO A 232 0.23 -4.92 -19.75
N LYS A 233 1.26 -4.64 -20.55
CA LYS A 233 2.55 -4.07 -20.13
C LYS A 233 2.48 -2.70 -19.43
N ASN A 234 1.29 -2.14 -19.21
CA ASN A 234 1.04 -0.97 -18.40
C ASN A 234 -0.28 -1.21 -17.63
N PRO A 235 -0.32 -1.17 -16.29
CA PRO A 235 -1.58 -1.05 -15.57
C PRO A 235 -2.15 0.33 -15.92
N SER A 236 -3.09 0.37 -16.86
CA SER A 236 -3.88 1.57 -17.11
C SER A 236 -5.00 1.60 -16.08
N LEU A 237 -5.08 2.67 -15.29
CA LEU A 237 -6.30 3.04 -14.57
C LEU A 237 -7.50 2.86 -15.52
N PRO A 238 -8.58 2.18 -15.10
CA PRO A 238 -9.78 2.03 -15.92
C PRO A 238 -10.31 3.39 -16.39
N GLU A 239 -11.07 3.38 -17.48
CA GLU A 239 -11.61 4.63 -18.04
C GLU A 239 -12.40 5.41 -16.96
N PRO A 240 -12.04 6.69 -16.71
CA PRO A 240 -12.68 7.47 -15.68
C PRO A 240 -14.16 7.69 -15.97
N THR A 241 -15.03 7.39 -15.02
CA THR A 241 -16.46 7.66 -15.07
C THR A 241 -16.77 8.98 -14.35
N LEU A 242 -17.81 9.69 -14.76
CA LEU A 242 -18.20 10.93 -14.09
C LEU A 242 -18.66 10.62 -12.66
N LEU A 243 -17.98 11.20 -11.67
CA LEU A 243 -18.27 11.01 -10.25
C LEU A 243 -19.19 12.11 -9.72
N LEU A 244 -18.86 13.37 -10.01
CA LEU A 244 -19.60 14.53 -9.51
C LEU A 244 -19.50 15.71 -10.48
N ASP A 245 -20.64 16.32 -10.75
CA ASP A 245 -20.77 17.62 -11.46
C ASP A 245 -21.57 18.57 -10.57
N PRO A 246 -20.91 19.23 -9.60
CA PRO A 246 -21.58 20.03 -8.58
C PRO A 246 -22.00 21.42 -9.07
N ALA A 247 -21.69 21.78 -10.32
CA ALA A 247 -21.99 23.09 -10.93
C ALA A 247 -21.52 24.30 -10.09
N PHE A 248 -20.33 24.20 -9.47
CA PHE A 248 -19.74 25.30 -8.71
C PHE A 248 -19.43 26.52 -9.58
N SER A 249 -19.46 27.71 -8.97
CA SER A 249 -19.07 28.97 -9.63
C SER A 249 -17.55 29.15 -9.72
N LYS A 250 -16.80 28.50 -8.83
CA LYS A 250 -15.33 28.54 -8.75
C LYS A 250 -14.74 27.14 -8.98
N PRO A 251 -13.53 27.05 -9.55
CA PRO A 251 -12.89 25.76 -9.76
C PRO A 251 -12.49 25.11 -8.43
N ILE A 252 -12.60 23.79 -8.39
CA ILE A 252 -12.09 22.91 -7.34
C ILE A 252 -10.56 22.95 -7.37
N ARG A 253 -9.97 23.13 -6.20
CA ARG A 253 -8.51 23.19 -5.98
C ARG A 253 -8.00 21.99 -5.20
N VAL A 254 -8.81 21.53 -4.24
CA VAL A 254 -8.45 20.41 -3.36
C VAL A 254 -9.68 19.54 -3.21
N VAL A 255 -9.44 18.23 -3.25
CA VAL A 255 -10.39 17.18 -2.88
C VAL A 255 -9.75 16.41 -1.74
N SER A 256 -10.39 16.38 -0.58
CA SER A 256 -9.91 15.62 0.58
C SER A 256 -10.96 14.58 0.96
N PRO A 257 -10.71 13.30 0.70
CA PRO A 257 -11.58 12.23 1.14
C PRO A 257 -11.40 11.98 2.64
N ALA A 258 -12.50 11.79 3.37
CA ALA A 258 -12.52 11.37 4.76
C ALA A 258 -13.92 10.85 5.13
N ASP A 259 -14.13 10.33 6.32
CA ASP A 259 -15.45 10.03 6.85
C ASP A 259 -15.84 11.13 7.85
N PHE A 260 -16.67 12.09 7.42
CA PHE A 260 -17.04 13.26 8.21
C PHE A 260 -18.32 13.05 9.04
N ASN A 261 -19.06 11.96 8.82
CA ASN A 261 -20.31 11.65 9.52
C ASN A 261 -20.25 10.33 10.33
N GLY A 262 -19.15 9.59 10.25
CA GLY A 262 -18.91 8.36 11.00
C GLY A 262 -19.64 7.13 10.44
N ASP A 263 -20.10 7.16 9.19
CA ASP A 263 -20.85 6.04 8.59
C ASP A 263 -19.97 4.97 7.92
N SER A 264 -18.65 5.12 8.01
CA SER A 264 -17.64 4.26 7.37
C SER A 264 -17.71 4.23 5.84
N ILE A 265 -18.28 5.26 5.22
CA ILE A 265 -18.28 5.52 3.78
C ILE A 265 -17.41 6.76 3.54
N ALA A 266 -16.70 6.76 2.41
CA ALA A 266 -15.95 7.92 2.00
C ALA A 266 -16.87 9.11 1.69
N ASP A 267 -16.60 10.24 2.32
CA ASP A 267 -17.11 11.58 2.00
C ASP A 267 -16.01 12.40 1.33
N LEU A 268 -16.38 13.52 0.70
CA LEU A 268 -15.42 14.45 0.08
C LEU A 268 -15.56 15.86 0.65
N LEU A 269 -14.44 16.41 1.12
CA LEU A 269 -14.27 17.84 1.33
C LEU A 269 -13.71 18.46 0.04
N LEU A 270 -14.49 19.36 -0.56
CA LEU A 270 -14.16 20.07 -1.79
C LEU A 270 -13.85 21.53 -1.48
N LEU A 271 -12.63 21.96 -1.82
CA LEU A 271 -12.23 23.36 -1.69
C LEU A 271 -12.27 24.03 -3.05
N THR A 272 -13.09 25.07 -3.19
CA THR A 272 -13.17 25.86 -4.42
C THR A 272 -12.59 27.25 -4.20
N GLY A 273 -11.90 27.80 -5.18
CA GLY A 273 -11.27 29.11 -4.99
C GLY A 273 -10.21 29.48 -6.00
N SER A 274 -9.59 30.62 -5.73
CA SER A 274 -8.34 31.04 -6.37
C SER A 274 -7.18 30.19 -5.85
N ILE A 275 -6.04 30.20 -6.56
CA ILE A 275 -4.85 29.40 -6.21
C ILE A 275 -4.37 29.68 -4.78
N THR A 276 -4.52 30.91 -4.31
CA THR A 276 -4.04 31.38 -3.00
C THR A 276 -5.15 31.54 -1.96
N GLY A 277 -6.35 31.06 -2.25
CA GLY A 277 -7.54 31.32 -1.42
C GLY A 277 -8.15 32.72 -1.63
N PRO A 278 -9.19 33.08 -0.84
CA PRO A 278 -9.88 32.23 0.14
C PRO A 278 -10.59 31.04 -0.53
N PHE A 279 -10.80 29.98 0.24
CA PHE A 279 -11.37 28.72 -0.23
C PHE A 279 -12.77 28.49 0.35
N ASP A 280 -13.77 28.33 -0.52
CA ASP A 280 -15.10 27.91 -0.12
C ASP A 280 -15.08 26.38 0.03
N ALA A 281 -15.35 25.90 1.25
CA ALA A 281 -15.32 24.50 1.61
C ALA A 281 -16.72 23.89 1.55
N TYR A 282 -16.87 22.82 0.77
CA TYR A 282 -18.10 22.06 0.62
C TYR A 282 -17.88 20.61 1.05
N ILE A 283 -18.85 20.00 1.72
CA ILE A 283 -18.84 18.56 2.04
C ILE A 283 -19.85 17.85 1.14
N ALA A 284 -19.41 16.82 0.45
CA ALA A 284 -20.25 15.90 -0.32
C ALA A 284 -20.24 14.53 0.38
N TYR A 285 -21.36 14.16 0.99
CA TYR A 285 -21.46 12.89 1.72
C TYR A 285 -21.61 11.71 0.77
N GLY A 286 -20.96 10.60 1.07
CA GLY A 286 -21.11 9.33 0.36
C GLY A 286 -22.53 8.77 0.51
N ALA A 287 -23.05 8.14 -0.54
CA ALA A 287 -24.33 7.45 -0.49
C ALA A 287 -24.16 5.98 -0.06
N SER A 288 -25.08 5.49 0.76
CA SER A 288 -25.10 4.11 1.25
C SER A 288 -25.98 3.17 0.41
N GLY A 289 -25.84 1.86 0.62
CA GLY A 289 -26.64 0.83 -0.03
C GLY A 289 -26.31 0.67 -1.53
N ASP A 290 -27.35 0.54 -2.37
CA ASP A 290 -27.21 0.32 -3.82
C ASP A 290 -26.56 1.48 -4.58
N LYS A 291 -26.36 2.62 -3.91
CA LYS A 291 -25.74 3.83 -4.46
C LYS A 291 -24.31 4.06 -3.97
N ARG A 292 -23.69 3.06 -3.34
CA ARG A 292 -22.29 3.14 -2.89
C ARG A 292 -21.36 3.54 -4.04
N GLY A 293 -20.37 4.39 -3.75
CA GLY A 293 -19.51 5.00 -4.77
C GLY A 293 -20.10 6.24 -5.46
N THR A 294 -21.27 6.72 -5.03
CA THR A 294 -21.85 8.00 -5.47
C THR A 294 -21.97 8.99 -4.30
N PHE A 295 -22.06 10.28 -4.62
CA PHE A 295 -22.09 11.35 -3.62
C PHE A 295 -23.39 12.16 -3.66
N LEU A 296 -23.81 12.62 -2.49
CA LEU A 296 -24.88 13.60 -2.34
C LEU A 296 -24.42 14.99 -2.84
N GLN A 297 -25.39 15.88 -3.05
CA GLN A 297 -25.10 17.26 -3.46
C GLN A 297 -24.23 17.97 -2.42
N PRO A 298 -23.10 18.60 -2.81
CA PRO A 298 -22.20 19.22 -1.86
C PRO A 298 -22.86 20.37 -1.11
N LYS A 299 -22.71 20.37 0.21
CA LYS A 299 -23.21 21.42 1.10
C LYS A 299 -22.08 22.34 1.52
N LEU A 300 -22.28 23.66 1.40
CA LEU A 300 -21.32 24.64 1.87
C LEU A 300 -21.19 24.53 3.40
N LEU A 301 -19.95 24.34 3.86
CA LEU A 301 -19.59 24.36 5.28
C LEU A 301 -19.25 25.79 5.72
N THR A 302 -18.20 26.37 5.13
CA THR A 302 -17.70 27.71 5.42
C THR A 302 -16.68 28.15 4.37
N THR A 303 -16.18 29.39 4.48
CA THR A 303 -15.05 29.89 3.69
C THR A 303 -13.82 30.04 4.56
N PHE A 304 -12.72 29.39 4.20
CA PHE A 304 -11.44 29.47 4.89
C PHE A 304 -10.48 30.46 4.20
N SER A 305 -9.68 31.16 4.97
CA SER A 305 -8.61 32.05 4.50
C SER A 305 -7.49 31.27 3.80
N ALA A 306 -7.22 30.05 4.29
CA ALA A 306 -6.19 29.14 3.78
C ALA A 306 -6.74 27.71 3.74
N GLN A 307 -5.96 26.76 3.21
CA GLN A 307 -6.37 25.36 3.19
C GLN A 307 -6.55 24.84 4.64
N PRO A 308 -7.74 24.33 5.00
CA PRO A 308 -7.98 23.73 6.31
C PRO A 308 -7.27 22.37 6.44
N LEU A 309 -7.03 21.97 7.68
CA LEU A 309 -6.52 20.67 8.08
C LEU A 309 -7.71 19.73 8.35
N VAL A 310 -7.65 18.53 7.78
CA VAL A 310 -8.54 17.41 8.14
C VAL A 310 -7.78 16.51 9.11
N CYS A 311 -8.32 16.26 10.29
CA CYS A 311 -7.71 15.41 11.32
C CYS A 311 -8.76 14.93 12.32
N ASP A 312 -8.53 13.79 12.97
CA ASP A 312 -9.30 13.37 14.15
C ASP A 312 -8.65 13.99 15.40
N ILE A 313 -9.21 15.08 15.92
CA ILE A 313 -8.61 15.85 17.02
C ILE A 313 -9.01 15.33 18.39
N ASN A 314 -10.18 14.70 18.49
CA ASN A 314 -10.77 14.21 19.73
C ASN A 314 -10.62 12.68 19.92
N SER A 315 -10.00 12.00 18.94
CA SER A 315 -9.77 10.56 18.91
C SER A 315 -11.06 9.73 18.86
N ASP A 316 -12.10 10.22 18.20
CA ASP A 316 -13.39 9.52 18.04
C ASP A 316 -13.50 8.69 16.75
N LEU A 317 -12.43 8.67 15.93
CA LEU A 317 -12.32 8.01 14.62
C LEU A 317 -13.16 8.67 13.51
N ILE A 318 -13.73 9.84 13.75
CA ILE A 318 -14.44 10.66 12.76
C ILE A 318 -13.54 11.84 12.37
N ALA A 319 -13.56 12.24 11.10
CA ALA A 319 -12.72 13.33 10.63
C ALA A 319 -13.26 14.70 11.05
N ASP A 320 -12.41 15.52 11.69
CA ASP A 320 -12.69 16.91 12.00
C ASP A 320 -12.02 17.86 11.00
N ILE A 321 -12.50 19.11 10.95
CA ILE A 321 -11.95 20.16 10.08
C ILE A 321 -11.50 21.34 10.94
N TYR A 322 -10.20 21.63 10.89
CA TYR A 322 -9.58 22.79 11.54
C TYR A 322 -9.10 23.81 10.51
N GLY A 323 -9.44 25.08 10.68
CA GLY A 323 -8.95 26.11 9.76
C GLY A 323 -9.14 27.53 10.24
N GLU A 324 -8.55 28.48 9.51
CA GLU A 324 -8.69 29.91 9.77
C GLU A 324 -9.72 30.52 8.81
N VAL A 325 -10.65 31.30 9.33
CA VAL A 325 -11.67 32.02 8.56
C VAL A 325 -11.26 33.50 8.35
N PRO A 326 -11.85 34.22 7.37
CA PRO A 326 -11.41 35.57 6.97
C PRO A 326 -11.36 36.64 8.08
N ASN A 327 -12.01 36.41 9.22
CA ASN A 327 -11.96 37.31 10.38
C ASN A 327 -10.77 37.03 11.32
N ASN A 328 -9.74 36.30 10.85
CA ASN A 328 -8.56 35.90 11.60
C ASN A 328 -8.85 35.00 12.82
N SER A 329 -10.04 34.38 12.86
CA SER A 329 -10.41 33.40 13.87
C SER A 329 -10.13 31.99 13.38
N ARG A 330 -9.71 31.11 14.29
CA ARG A 330 -9.57 29.68 14.02
C ARG A 330 -10.84 28.97 14.46
N VAL A 331 -11.35 28.11 13.61
CA VAL A 331 -12.55 27.32 13.83
C VAL A 331 -12.22 25.85 13.71
N LEU A 332 -12.92 25.05 14.52
CA LEU A 332 -12.87 23.62 14.51
C LEU A 332 -14.30 23.12 14.31
N TYR A 333 -14.52 22.31 13.29
CA TYR A 333 -15.77 21.61 13.02
C TYR A 333 -15.55 20.15 13.39
N TYR A 334 -16.28 19.68 14.39
CA TYR A 334 -16.28 18.27 14.74
C TYR A 334 -17.05 17.46 13.70
N GLY A 335 -16.55 16.27 13.39
CA GLY A 335 -17.29 15.28 12.62
C GLY A 335 -18.47 14.71 13.41
N GLY A 336 -19.49 14.21 12.69
CA GLY A 336 -20.72 13.65 13.28
C GLY A 336 -21.97 14.54 13.22
#